data_AF-A0A937V7T0-F1
#
_entry.id   AF-A0A937V7T0-F1
#
_cell.length_a   1.000
_cell.length_b   1.000
_cell.length_c   1.000
_cell.angle_alpha   90.00
_cell.angle_beta   90.00
_cell.angle_gamma   90.00
#
_symmetry.space_group_name_H-M   'P 1'
#
loop_
_entity.id
_entity.type
_entity.pdbx_description
1 polymer ?
#
loop_
_entity_poly.entity_id
_entity_poly.type
_entity_poly.pdbx_seq_one_letter_code
_entity_poly.pdbx_strand_id
1 'polypeptide(L)'
;AAPTAIQDDPLRALRAVRLAVSLELQIEPATLGHVRAARDHLAAVSTERTRDELMRMLQAPRPGRLLRLLDHLGLLTAVLPELEPLRDLAQPAPHVFRGLDHTLSVVDRLGDLLRALEPLPGEDAVADLTLGEASLRLGRFREALDEYLRQEVSSGHSRRHLLFLAAALHDAGKAATGQLSQDGRLRFLGHEEQGASLAAGCARRLRLSADEADFVAGVVRHHMRPETLQAAAAVTPRAAYRFFRDCGPVGVAVILLSLADMLGKYASPPPQAEWAGRVGVARSLLEAAFEQESRVVNPPRLLDGDDVMHALSLVPGPAVGELLERLREAQAEGGVTTKEEALAFVRACTEGSAPADSRRDMGPGRQG
;
A
#
# COMPACT_ATOMS: atom_id res chain seq x y z
N ALA A 1 -36.56 -17.53 -6.45
CA ALA A 1 -36.77 -16.16 -5.92
C ALA A 1 -37.96 -15.54 -6.65
N ALA A 2 -38.68 -14.58 -6.05
CA ALA A 2 -39.71 -13.84 -6.80
C ALA A 2 -39.04 -13.15 -8.01
N PRO A 3 -39.66 -13.17 -9.21
CA PRO A 3 -39.01 -12.70 -10.45
C PRO A 3 -38.61 -11.22 -10.40
N THR A 4 -39.24 -10.40 -9.56
CA THR A 4 -38.95 -8.97 -9.40
C THR A 4 -37.93 -8.67 -8.29
N ALA A 5 -37.45 -9.68 -7.56
CA ALA A 5 -36.71 -9.46 -6.32
C ALA A 5 -35.46 -8.56 -6.47
N ILE A 6 -34.74 -8.64 -7.60
CA ILE A 6 -33.58 -7.79 -7.90
C ILE A 6 -34.00 -6.42 -8.44
N GLN A 7 -35.14 -6.34 -9.15
CA GLN A 7 -35.70 -5.07 -9.62
C GLN A 7 -36.15 -4.21 -8.42
N ASP A 8 -36.77 -4.84 -7.42
CA ASP A 8 -37.23 -4.18 -6.20
C ASP A 8 -36.07 -3.69 -5.31
N ASP A 9 -34.91 -4.34 -5.38
CA ASP A 9 -33.71 -4.00 -4.60
C ASP A 9 -32.43 -4.35 -5.40
N PRO A 10 -31.92 -3.43 -6.23
CA PRO A 10 -30.78 -3.68 -7.12
C PRO A 10 -29.49 -4.11 -6.40
N LEU A 11 -29.34 -3.77 -5.11
CA LEU A 11 -28.22 -4.24 -4.29
C LEU A 11 -28.12 -5.78 -4.25
N ARG A 12 -29.25 -6.48 -4.43
CA ARG A 12 -29.29 -7.94 -4.46
C ARG A 12 -28.48 -8.52 -5.62
N ALA A 13 -28.22 -7.76 -6.69
CA ALA A 13 -27.30 -8.17 -7.75
C ALA A 13 -25.85 -8.33 -7.22
N LEU A 14 -25.37 -7.35 -6.45
CA LEU A 14 -24.05 -7.43 -5.80
C LEU A 14 -24.00 -8.59 -4.79
N ARG A 15 -25.07 -8.75 -3.98
CA ARG A 15 -25.20 -9.88 -3.04
C ARG A 15 -25.20 -11.24 -3.74
N ALA A 16 -25.87 -11.36 -4.88
CA ALA A 16 -25.92 -12.61 -5.65
C ALA A 16 -24.51 -13.00 -6.10
N VAL A 17 -23.73 -12.03 -6.60
CA VAL A 17 -22.32 -12.24 -6.97
C VAL A 17 -21.48 -12.64 -5.76
N ARG A 18 -21.63 -11.93 -4.62
CA ARG A 18 -20.92 -12.28 -3.38
C ARG A 18 -21.23 -13.71 -2.94
N LEU A 19 -22.51 -14.06 -2.82
CA LEU A 19 -22.94 -15.38 -2.37
C LEU A 19 -22.50 -16.49 -3.34
N ALA A 20 -22.58 -16.25 -4.65
CA ALA A 20 -22.16 -17.22 -5.66
C ALA A 20 -20.67 -17.58 -5.51
N VAL A 21 -19.78 -16.59 -5.35
CA VAL A 21 -18.35 -16.88 -5.21
C VAL A 21 -18.01 -17.38 -3.80
N SER A 22 -18.59 -16.79 -2.74
CA SER A 22 -18.28 -17.19 -1.36
C SER A 22 -18.77 -18.59 -1.00
N LEU A 23 -19.87 -19.06 -1.62
CA LEU A 23 -20.44 -20.39 -1.38
C LEU A 23 -20.18 -21.37 -2.53
N GLU A 24 -19.38 -20.97 -3.52
CA GLU A 24 -19.06 -21.77 -4.71
C GLU A 24 -20.30 -22.25 -5.49
N LEU A 25 -21.32 -21.40 -5.58
CA LEU A 25 -22.58 -21.65 -6.27
C LEU A 25 -22.59 -21.05 -7.69
N GLN A 26 -23.45 -21.60 -8.54
CA GLN A 26 -23.75 -21.03 -9.85
C GLN A 26 -25.03 -20.20 -9.81
N ILE A 27 -25.00 -19.02 -10.42
CA ILE A 27 -26.20 -18.20 -10.60
C ILE A 27 -27.01 -18.80 -11.77
N GLU A 28 -28.27 -19.15 -11.52
CA GLU A 28 -29.18 -19.64 -12.54
C GLU A 28 -29.28 -18.65 -13.74
N PRO A 29 -29.34 -19.14 -15.01
CA PRO A 29 -29.38 -18.27 -16.19
C PRO A 29 -30.46 -17.18 -16.17
N ALA A 30 -31.67 -17.49 -15.70
CA ALA A 30 -32.75 -16.51 -15.58
C ALA A 30 -32.42 -15.41 -14.56
N THR A 31 -31.87 -15.79 -13.41
CA THR A 31 -31.41 -14.86 -12.37
C THR A 31 -30.25 -14.00 -12.89
N LEU A 32 -29.34 -14.56 -13.68
CA LEU A 32 -28.23 -13.84 -14.28
C LEU A 32 -28.68 -12.70 -15.20
N GLY A 33 -29.79 -12.90 -15.94
CA GLY A 33 -30.42 -11.86 -16.74
C GLY A 33 -30.85 -10.66 -15.86
N HIS A 34 -31.48 -10.93 -14.72
CA HIS A 34 -31.87 -9.89 -13.76
C HIS A 34 -30.67 -9.21 -13.10
N VAL A 35 -29.60 -9.96 -12.79
CA VAL A 35 -28.36 -9.40 -12.23
C VAL A 35 -27.72 -8.40 -13.20
N ARG A 36 -27.67 -8.71 -14.51
CA ARG A 36 -27.15 -7.79 -15.53
C ARG A 36 -28.03 -6.56 -15.69
N ALA A 37 -29.35 -6.73 -15.71
CA ALA A 37 -30.31 -5.64 -15.82
C ALA A 37 -30.24 -4.66 -14.61
N ALA A 38 -29.78 -5.13 -13.44
CA ALA A 38 -29.66 -4.29 -12.24
C ALA A 38 -28.66 -3.14 -12.41
N ARG A 39 -27.71 -3.22 -13.35
CA ARG A 39 -26.71 -2.18 -13.61
C ARG A 39 -27.33 -0.79 -13.71
N ASP A 40 -28.42 -0.67 -14.47
CA ASP A 40 -29.06 0.62 -14.78
C ASP A 40 -29.80 1.20 -13.56
N HIS A 41 -29.95 0.42 -12.48
CA HIS A 41 -30.65 0.80 -11.25
C HIS A 41 -29.75 0.83 -10.01
N LEU A 42 -28.48 0.39 -10.10
CA LEU A 42 -27.55 0.39 -8.97
C LEU A 42 -27.29 1.80 -8.40
N ALA A 43 -27.34 2.83 -9.24
CA ALA A 43 -27.19 4.23 -8.80
C ALA A 43 -28.33 4.70 -7.87
N ALA A 44 -29.49 4.02 -7.87
CA ALA A 44 -30.61 4.34 -6.97
C ALA A 44 -30.43 3.71 -5.58
N VAL A 45 -29.48 2.78 -5.40
CA VAL A 45 -29.19 2.17 -4.10
C VAL A 45 -28.44 3.18 -3.24
N SER A 46 -28.86 3.34 -1.98
CA SER A 46 -28.16 4.21 -1.03
C SER A 46 -26.68 3.85 -0.93
N THR A 47 -25.84 4.87 -0.93
CA THR A 47 -24.39 4.75 -0.87
C THR A 47 -23.89 3.88 0.28
N GLU A 48 -24.45 4.00 1.48
CA GLU A 48 -24.03 3.25 2.67
C GLU A 48 -24.25 1.76 2.47
N ARG A 49 -25.40 1.37 1.90
CA ARG A 49 -25.69 -0.05 1.58
C ARG A 49 -24.74 -0.60 0.51
N THR A 50 -24.42 0.21 -0.49
CA THR A 50 -23.44 -0.16 -1.53
C THR A 50 -22.03 -0.31 -0.94
N ARG A 51 -21.61 0.63 -0.07
CA ARG A 51 -20.35 0.56 0.69
C ARG A 51 -20.30 -0.73 1.51
N ASP A 52 -21.32 -1.00 2.32
CA ASP A 52 -21.31 -2.16 3.22
C ASP A 52 -21.23 -3.49 2.46
N GLU A 53 -21.91 -3.59 1.31
CA GLU A 53 -21.83 -4.77 0.47
C GLU A 53 -20.46 -4.89 -0.21
N LEU A 54 -19.90 -3.78 -0.73
CA LEU A 54 -18.55 -3.75 -1.29
C LEU A 54 -17.50 -4.17 -0.24
N MET A 55 -17.58 -3.66 0.98
CA MET A 55 -16.66 -4.00 2.06
C MET A 55 -16.75 -5.48 2.46
N ARG A 56 -17.93 -6.10 2.40
CA ARG A 56 -18.06 -7.55 2.57
C ARG A 56 -17.45 -8.33 1.41
N MET A 57 -17.55 -7.82 0.18
CA MET A 57 -16.97 -8.46 -1.00
C MET A 57 -15.43 -8.42 -0.95
N LEU A 58 -14.85 -7.28 -0.57
CA LEU A 58 -13.40 -7.10 -0.44
C LEU A 58 -12.78 -7.96 0.66
N GLN A 59 -13.57 -8.42 1.63
CA GLN A 59 -13.15 -9.33 2.69
C GLN A 59 -13.37 -10.81 2.40
N ALA A 60 -14.07 -11.14 1.32
CA ALA A 60 -14.32 -12.53 0.98
C ALA A 60 -12.99 -13.25 0.69
N PRO A 61 -12.94 -14.58 0.76
CA PRO A 61 -11.70 -15.33 0.53
C PRO A 61 -11.03 -15.09 -0.83
N ARG A 62 -11.80 -14.67 -1.85
CA ARG A 62 -11.32 -14.41 -3.21
C ARG A 62 -11.90 -13.09 -3.76
N PRO A 63 -11.42 -11.92 -3.28
CA PRO A 63 -12.02 -10.64 -3.60
C PRO A 63 -11.79 -10.21 -5.06
N GLY A 64 -10.64 -10.49 -5.66
CA GLY A 64 -10.41 -10.14 -7.07
C GLY A 64 -11.29 -10.96 -8.02
N ARG A 65 -11.51 -12.26 -7.75
CA ARG A 65 -12.50 -13.09 -8.47
C ARG A 65 -13.91 -12.50 -8.41
N LEU A 66 -14.33 -11.97 -7.25
CA LEU A 66 -15.61 -11.28 -7.11
C LEU A 66 -15.69 -10.03 -7.98
N LEU A 67 -14.66 -9.18 -7.95
CA LEU A 67 -14.61 -7.97 -8.75
C LEU A 67 -14.57 -8.27 -10.25
N ARG A 68 -13.85 -9.32 -10.69
CA ARG A 68 -13.88 -9.80 -12.09
C ARG A 68 -15.27 -10.24 -12.52
N LEU A 69 -16.00 -10.95 -11.64
CA LEU A 69 -17.37 -11.35 -11.95
C LEU A 69 -18.30 -10.14 -12.01
N LEU A 70 -18.13 -9.13 -11.14
CA LEU A 70 -18.86 -7.86 -11.27
C LEU A 70 -18.55 -7.17 -12.60
N ASP A 71 -17.29 -7.13 -13.03
CA ASP A 71 -16.91 -6.49 -14.29
C ASP A 71 -17.52 -7.22 -15.50
N HIS A 72 -17.44 -8.55 -15.53
CA HIS A 72 -18.05 -9.37 -16.58
C HIS A 72 -19.58 -9.21 -16.67
N LEU A 73 -20.23 -8.86 -15.55
CA LEU A 73 -21.66 -8.57 -15.49
C LEU A 73 -21.99 -7.09 -15.70
N GLY A 74 -20.98 -6.23 -15.91
CA GLY A 74 -21.14 -4.80 -16.13
C GLY A 74 -21.50 -4.00 -14.87
N LEU A 75 -21.27 -4.56 -13.68
CA LEU A 75 -21.66 -3.96 -12.39
C LEU A 75 -20.50 -3.29 -11.66
N LEU A 76 -19.24 -3.63 -11.99
CA LEU A 76 -18.07 -3.14 -11.25
C LEU A 76 -17.98 -1.61 -11.25
N THR A 77 -18.03 -1.00 -12.43
CA THR A 77 -17.83 0.44 -12.59
C THR A 77 -19.05 1.28 -12.22
N ALA A 78 -20.21 0.65 -11.99
CA ALA A 78 -21.33 1.29 -11.30
C ALA A 78 -21.03 1.54 -9.81
N VAL A 79 -20.16 0.71 -9.20
CA VAL A 79 -19.78 0.83 -7.78
C VAL A 79 -18.46 1.59 -7.63
N LEU A 80 -17.48 1.28 -8.48
CA LEU A 80 -16.14 1.86 -8.53
C LEU A 80 -15.86 2.47 -9.92
N PRO A 81 -16.50 3.61 -10.27
CA PRO A 81 -16.28 4.29 -11.55
C PRO A 81 -14.83 4.68 -11.80
N GLU A 82 -14.01 4.82 -10.76
CA GLU A 82 -12.57 5.14 -10.85
C GLU A 82 -11.77 4.06 -11.60
N LEU A 83 -12.33 2.85 -11.77
CA LEU A 83 -11.70 1.75 -12.48
C LEU A 83 -11.97 1.75 -13.99
N GLU A 84 -13.02 2.43 -14.46
CA GLU A 84 -13.36 2.45 -15.88
C GLU A 84 -12.23 3.02 -16.75
N PRO A 85 -11.52 4.11 -16.37
CA PRO A 85 -10.39 4.62 -17.15
C PRO A 85 -9.21 3.65 -17.26
N LEU A 86 -9.12 2.64 -16.38
CA LEU A 86 -8.10 1.61 -16.44
C LEU A 86 -8.47 0.47 -17.40
N ARG A 87 -9.73 0.44 -17.87
CA ARG A 87 -10.18 -0.55 -18.85
C ARG A 87 -9.32 -0.43 -20.09
N ASP A 88 -8.69 -1.55 -20.43
CA ASP A 88 -7.78 -1.63 -21.55
C ASP A 88 -6.65 -0.59 -21.54
N LEU A 89 -6.25 -0.03 -20.39
CA LEU A 89 -5.08 0.84 -20.32
C LEU A 89 -3.81 0.01 -20.58
N ALA A 90 -3.00 0.40 -21.56
CA ALA A 90 -1.73 -0.26 -21.81
C ALA A 90 -0.75 -0.03 -20.65
N GLN A 91 -0.02 -1.07 -20.25
CA GLN A 91 1.01 -0.98 -19.21
C GLN A 91 2.39 -1.25 -19.82
N PRO A 92 3.46 -0.58 -19.37
CA PRO A 92 4.81 -0.90 -19.78
C PRO A 92 5.26 -2.24 -19.16
N ALA A 93 6.23 -2.89 -19.81
CA ALA A 93 6.92 -4.04 -19.22
C ALA A 93 7.41 -3.69 -17.79
N PRO A 94 7.37 -4.65 -16.84
CA PRO A 94 7.11 -6.09 -17.02
C PRO A 94 5.63 -6.50 -16.97
N HIS A 95 4.68 -5.56 -16.93
CA HIS A 95 3.26 -5.89 -16.79
C HIS A 95 2.77 -6.74 -17.97
N VAL A 96 2.21 -7.91 -17.66
CA VAL A 96 1.58 -8.79 -18.65
C VAL A 96 0.08 -8.51 -18.85
N PHE A 97 -0.52 -7.77 -17.92
CA PHE A 97 -1.94 -7.41 -17.90
C PHE A 97 -2.14 -5.92 -18.23
N ARG A 98 -3.33 -5.59 -18.76
CA ARG A 98 -3.79 -4.19 -18.92
C ARG A 98 -4.21 -3.61 -17.56
N GLY A 99 -4.40 -2.30 -17.47
CA GLY A 99 -4.61 -1.58 -16.21
C GLY A 99 -5.64 -2.21 -15.26
N LEU A 100 -6.86 -2.46 -15.73
CA LEU A 100 -7.92 -3.08 -14.91
C LEU A 100 -7.56 -4.52 -14.50
N ASP A 101 -7.16 -5.36 -15.45
CA ASP A 101 -6.80 -6.76 -15.17
C ASP A 101 -5.62 -6.88 -14.19
N HIS A 102 -4.63 -5.99 -14.32
CA HIS A 102 -3.52 -5.86 -13.38
C HIS A 102 -4.05 -5.51 -12.00
N THR A 103 -4.89 -4.48 -11.89
CA THR A 103 -5.49 -4.06 -10.61
C THR A 103 -6.24 -5.21 -9.92
N LEU A 104 -7.06 -5.96 -10.67
CA LEU A 104 -7.77 -7.12 -10.13
C LEU A 104 -6.83 -8.27 -9.74
N SER A 105 -5.74 -8.46 -10.49
CA SER A 105 -4.66 -9.38 -10.13
C SER A 105 -4.00 -8.99 -8.81
N VAL A 106 -3.68 -7.69 -8.60
CA VAL A 106 -3.10 -7.20 -7.34
C VAL A 106 -4.02 -7.47 -6.15
N VAL A 107 -5.33 -7.28 -6.31
CA VAL A 107 -6.32 -7.60 -5.27
C VAL A 107 -6.32 -9.11 -4.92
N ASP A 108 -6.26 -10.00 -5.93
CA ASP A 108 -6.13 -11.44 -5.69
C ASP A 108 -4.81 -11.77 -4.97
N ARG A 109 -3.68 -11.23 -5.45
CA ARG A 109 -2.35 -11.45 -4.88
C ARG A 109 -2.20 -10.94 -3.46
N LEU A 110 -2.87 -9.82 -3.13
CA LEU A 110 -2.94 -9.33 -1.77
C LEU A 110 -3.66 -10.34 -0.87
N GLY A 111 -4.78 -10.91 -1.32
CA GLY A 111 -5.49 -11.96 -0.59
C GLY A 111 -4.61 -13.19 -0.33
N ASP A 112 -3.91 -13.66 -1.34
CA ASP A 112 -2.99 -14.80 -1.23
C ASP A 112 -1.83 -14.52 -0.28
N LEU A 113 -1.19 -13.36 -0.41
CA LEU A 113 -0.10 -12.92 0.44
C LEU A 113 -0.53 -12.84 1.92
N LEU A 114 -1.68 -12.24 2.20
CA LEU A 114 -2.16 -12.10 3.56
C LEU A 114 -2.46 -13.48 4.18
N ARG A 115 -3.03 -14.43 3.43
CA ARG A 115 -3.23 -15.81 3.90
C ARG A 115 -1.90 -16.53 4.20
N ALA A 116 -0.88 -16.33 3.37
CA ALA A 116 0.45 -16.88 3.60
C ALA A 116 1.15 -16.26 4.82
N LEU A 117 0.69 -15.10 5.29
CA LEU A 117 1.20 -14.36 6.45
C LEU A 117 0.26 -14.39 7.66
N GLU A 118 -0.79 -15.21 7.64
CA GLU A 118 -1.59 -15.49 8.84
C GLU A 118 -0.73 -16.21 9.89
N PRO A 119 -1.03 -16.08 11.19
CA PRO A 119 -0.29 -16.76 12.27
C PRO A 119 -0.08 -18.27 12.01
N LEU A 120 -1.15 -18.93 11.58
CA LEU A 120 -1.19 -20.34 11.20
C LEU A 120 -1.68 -20.47 9.74
N PRO A 121 -0.77 -20.33 8.75
CA PRO A 121 -1.18 -20.44 7.35
C PRO A 121 -1.53 -21.89 7.04
N GLY A 122 -2.60 -22.10 6.27
CA GLY A 122 -2.91 -23.42 5.73
C GLY A 122 -1.82 -23.91 4.78
N GLU A 123 -1.66 -25.23 4.64
CA GLU A 123 -0.64 -25.83 3.77
C GLU A 123 -0.73 -25.31 2.33
N ASP A 124 -1.95 -25.18 1.80
CA ASP A 124 -2.21 -24.65 0.46
C ASP A 124 -1.78 -23.19 0.27
N ALA A 125 -1.76 -22.38 1.34
CA ALA A 125 -1.41 -20.96 1.26
C ALA A 125 0.09 -20.73 1.03
N VAL A 126 0.92 -21.72 1.36
CA VAL A 126 2.39 -21.67 1.23
C VAL A 126 2.94 -22.72 0.28
N ALA A 127 2.06 -23.46 -0.41
CA ALA A 127 2.45 -24.47 -1.40
C ALA A 127 3.14 -23.86 -2.64
N ASP A 128 2.80 -22.62 -2.98
CA ASP A 128 3.50 -21.85 -4.01
C ASP A 128 4.87 -21.37 -3.49
N LEU A 129 5.95 -21.63 -4.25
CA LEU A 129 7.32 -21.28 -3.85
C LEU A 129 7.51 -19.78 -3.61
N THR A 130 6.84 -18.93 -4.40
CA THR A 130 6.94 -17.47 -4.27
C THR A 130 6.33 -16.99 -2.96
N LEU A 131 5.11 -17.42 -2.64
CA LEU A 131 4.46 -17.12 -1.37
C LEU A 131 5.16 -17.80 -0.19
N GLY A 132 5.67 -19.01 -0.37
CA GLY A 132 6.47 -19.74 0.61
C GLY A 132 7.72 -18.97 1.04
N GLU A 133 8.44 -18.33 0.10
CA GLU A 133 9.58 -17.48 0.43
C GLU A 133 9.17 -16.28 1.29
N ALA A 134 8.11 -15.55 0.91
CA ALA A 134 7.62 -14.43 1.71
C ALA A 134 7.18 -14.90 3.11
N SER A 135 6.47 -16.02 3.18
CA SER A 135 6.03 -16.61 4.43
C SER A 135 7.20 -17.00 5.35
N LEU A 136 8.27 -17.58 4.79
CA LEU A 136 9.47 -17.95 5.54
C LEU A 136 10.22 -16.70 6.05
N ARG A 137 10.42 -15.69 5.19
CA ARG A 137 11.25 -14.53 5.51
C ARG A 137 10.54 -13.47 6.36
N LEU A 138 9.21 -13.40 6.27
CA LEU A 138 8.39 -12.46 7.01
C LEU A 138 7.62 -13.13 8.16
N GLY A 139 7.76 -14.46 8.32
CA GLY A 139 7.00 -15.27 9.28
C GLY A 139 7.12 -14.82 10.74
N ARG A 140 8.27 -14.24 11.12
CA ARG A 140 8.47 -13.66 12.46
C ARG A 140 7.52 -12.49 12.79
N PHE A 141 6.91 -11.87 11.79
CA PHE A 141 6.02 -10.71 11.95
C PHE A 141 4.53 -11.06 11.91
N ARG A 142 4.14 -12.34 11.77
CA ARG A 142 2.75 -12.73 11.52
C ARG A 142 1.77 -12.22 12.59
N GLU A 143 2.11 -12.37 13.87
CA GLU A 143 1.30 -11.87 14.98
C GLU A 143 1.14 -10.34 14.93
N ALA A 144 2.24 -9.61 14.71
CA ALA A 144 2.22 -8.15 14.62
C ALA A 144 1.43 -7.65 13.39
N LEU A 145 1.54 -8.36 12.25
CA LEU A 145 0.78 -8.06 11.04
C LEU A 145 -0.71 -8.33 11.23
N ASP A 146 -1.07 -9.45 11.86
CA ASP A 146 -2.46 -9.82 12.16
C ASP A 146 -3.11 -8.79 13.08
N GLU A 147 -2.42 -8.40 14.16
CA GLU A 147 -2.85 -7.33 15.05
C GLU A 147 -3.01 -5.99 14.30
N TYR A 148 -2.01 -5.59 13.51
CA TYR A 148 -2.07 -4.37 12.70
C TYR A 148 -3.27 -4.36 11.75
N LEU A 149 -3.56 -5.49 11.08
CA LEU A 149 -4.63 -5.60 10.07
C LEU A 149 -6.04 -5.62 10.67
N ARG A 150 -6.18 -6.09 11.93
CA ARG A 150 -7.46 -6.14 12.65
C ARG A 150 -7.86 -4.80 13.28
N GLN A 151 -6.90 -3.92 13.55
CA GLN A 151 -7.18 -2.60 14.11
C GLN A 151 -8.15 -1.80 13.23
N GLU A 152 -9.18 -1.24 13.87
CA GLU A 152 -10.08 -0.27 13.25
C GLU A 152 -9.40 1.08 13.09
N VAL A 153 -9.66 1.76 11.97
CA VAL A 153 -9.11 3.11 11.74
C VAL A 153 -9.95 4.18 12.44
N SER A 154 -11.28 4.04 12.45
CA SER A 154 -12.19 4.96 13.14
C SER A 154 -13.34 4.21 13.83
N SER A 155 -14.37 3.82 13.09
CA SER A 155 -15.48 3.03 13.59
C SER A 155 -16.14 2.28 12.43
N GLY A 156 -15.84 0.98 12.29
CA GLY A 156 -16.57 0.08 11.40
C GLY A 156 -15.76 -0.67 10.33
N HIS A 157 -14.54 -0.24 10.02
CA HIS A 157 -13.67 -0.98 9.10
C HIS A 157 -12.24 -1.09 9.64
N SER A 158 -11.69 -2.31 9.55
CA SER A 158 -10.29 -2.55 9.90
C SER A 158 -9.33 -2.09 8.81
N ARG A 159 -8.05 -1.91 9.15
CA ARG A 159 -6.99 -1.62 8.17
C ARG A 159 -6.96 -2.62 7.01
N ARG A 160 -7.29 -3.90 7.26
CA ARG A 160 -7.43 -4.91 6.20
C ARG A 160 -8.47 -4.52 5.15
N HIS A 161 -9.65 -4.07 5.57
CA HIS A 161 -10.72 -3.67 4.65
C HIS A 161 -10.26 -2.56 3.72
N LEU A 162 -9.68 -1.52 4.33
CA LEU A 162 -9.25 -0.32 3.64
C LEU A 162 -8.03 -0.59 2.75
N LEU A 163 -7.16 -1.53 3.14
CA LEU A 163 -6.05 -1.98 2.30
C LEU A 163 -6.54 -2.66 1.02
N PHE A 164 -7.59 -3.48 1.06
CA PHE A 164 -8.17 -4.03 -0.17
C PHE A 164 -8.83 -2.96 -1.06
N LEU A 165 -9.48 -1.96 -0.47
CA LEU A 165 -10.00 -0.83 -1.22
C LEU A 165 -8.86 -0.01 -1.86
N ALA A 166 -7.79 0.24 -1.12
CA ALA A 166 -6.60 0.90 -1.64
C ALA A 166 -5.93 0.09 -2.76
N ALA A 167 -5.85 -1.24 -2.62
CA ALA A 167 -5.33 -2.13 -3.66
C ALA A 167 -6.14 -2.04 -4.95
N ALA A 168 -7.47 -1.97 -4.85
CA ALA A 168 -8.34 -1.77 -6.00
C ALA A 168 -8.15 -0.39 -6.67
N LEU A 169 -7.64 0.62 -5.95
CA LEU A 169 -7.54 2.01 -6.42
C LEU A 169 -6.09 2.48 -6.67
N HIS A 170 -5.08 1.66 -6.36
CA HIS A 170 -3.68 2.09 -6.29
C HIS A 170 -3.18 2.74 -7.59
N ASP A 171 -3.66 2.23 -8.72
CA ASP A 171 -3.25 2.63 -10.06
C ASP A 171 -4.27 3.52 -10.78
N ALA A 172 -5.38 3.90 -10.13
CA ALA A 172 -6.48 4.65 -10.74
C ALA A 172 -6.04 5.98 -11.39
N GLY A 173 -4.91 6.55 -10.92
CA GLY A 173 -4.33 7.77 -11.48
C GLY A 173 -3.65 7.60 -12.85
N LYS A 174 -3.27 6.38 -13.26
CA LYS A 174 -2.46 6.16 -14.48
C LYS A 174 -3.16 6.64 -15.75
N ALA A 175 -4.47 6.46 -15.85
CA ALA A 175 -5.22 6.84 -17.05
C ALA A 175 -5.13 8.35 -17.34
N ALA A 176 -5.07 9.18 -16.30
CA ALA A 176 -5.00 10.64 -16.43
C ALA A 176 -3.57 11.16 -16.63
N THR A 177 -2.54 10.37 -16.29
CA THR A 177 -1.13 10.81 -16.30
C THR A 177 -0.28 10.13 -17.38
N GLY A 178 -0.87 9.26 -18.20
CA GLY A 178 -0.17 8.53 -19.25
C GLY A 178 0.41 9.44 -20.31
N GLN A 179 1.74 9.41 -20.45
CA GLN A 179 2.48 10.17 -21.46
C GLN A 179 3.53 9.30 -22.13
N LEU A 180 3.70 9.46 -23.45
CA LEU A 180 4.82 8.86 -24.18
C LEU A 180 6.07 9.73 -23.98
N SER A 181 7.13 9.14 -23.44
CA SER A 181 8.43 9.82 -23.38
C SER A 181 9.11 9.86 -24.75
N GLN A 182 10.16 10.68 -24.87
CA GLN A 182 10.91 10.89 -26.12
C GLN A 182 11.52 9.59 -26.70
N ASP A 183 11.74 8.59 -25.85
CA ASP A 183 12.23 7.24 -26.19
C ASP A 183 11.09 6.26 -26.58
N GLY A 184 9.86 6.74 -26.72
CA GLY A 184 8.68 5.94 -27.08
C GLY A 184 8.10 5.09 -25.95
N ARG A 185 8.61 5.22 -24.71
CA ARG A 185 8.09 4.47 -23.56
C ARG A 185 6.89 5.18 -22.93
N LEU A 186 5.86 4.42 -22.57
CA LEU A 186 4.74 4.95 -21.80
C LEU A 186 5.16 5.14 -20.33
N ARG A 187 4.95 6.34 -19.79
CA ARG A 187 5.25 6.71 -18.39
C ARG A 187 4.02 7.33 -17.74
N PHE A 188 3.91 7.14 -16.42
CA PHE A 188 2.79 7.62 -15.60
C PHE A 188 3.31 8.48 -14.44
N LEU A 189 3.95 9.60 -14.76
CA LEU A 189 4.56 10.45 -13.73
C LEU A 189 3.47 11.13 -12.88
N GLY A 190 3.59 11.05 -11.55
CA GLY A 190 2.62 11.66 -10.62
C GLY A 190 1.28 10.91 -10.51
N HIS A 191 1.19 9.68 -11.03
CA HIS A 191 -0.04 8.89 -10.94
C HIS A 191 -0.41 8.54 -9.49
N GLU A 192 0.57 8.49 -8.60
CA GLU A 192 0.38 8.23 -7.18
C GLU A 192 -0.39 9.37 -6.49
N GLU A 193 -0.13 10.64 -6.84
CA GLU A 193 -0.83 11.78 -6.25
C GLU A 193 -2.24 11.92 -6.86
N GLN A 194 -2.35 11.74 -8.19
CA GLN A 194 -3.65 11.71 -8.86
C GLN A 194 -4.51 10.54 -8.36
N GLY A 195 -3.90 9.38 -8.16
CA GLY A 195 -4.53 8.19 -7.60
C GLY A 195 -5.00 8.42 -6.18
N ALA A 196 -4.17 9.04 -5.32
CA ALA A 196 -4.55 9.38 -3.96
C ALA A 196 -5.77 10.32 -3.93
N SER A 197 -5.81 11.32 -4.82
CA SER A 197 -6.96 12.22 -4.95
C SER A 197 -8.24 11.47 -5.37
N LEU A 198 -8.14 10.56 -6.35
CA LEU A 198 -9.27 9.71 -6.77
C LEU A 198 -9.72 8.78 -5.65
N ALA A 199 -8.79 8.19 -4.92
CA ALA A 199 -9.07 7.28 -3.82
C ALA A 199 -9.76 8.00 -2.65
N ALA A 200 -9.32 9.21 -2.30
CA ALA A 200 -9.99 10.06 -1.32
C ALA A 200 -11.40 10.46 -1.80
N GLY A 201 -11.57 10.76 -3.09
CA GLY A 201 -12.87 11.03 -3.71
C GLY A 201 -13.82 9.84 -3.62
N CYS A 202 -13.33 8.65 -3.95
CA CYS A 202 -14.05 7.38 -3.84
C CYS A 202 -14.47 7.11 -2.39
N ALA A 203 -13.56 7.24 -1.43
CA ALA A 203 -13.85 7.04 -0.01
C ALA A 203 -14.93 8.00 0.50
N ARG A 204 -14.85 9.30 0.17
CA ARG A 204 -15.89 10.28 0.49
C ARG A 204 -17.22 9.95 -0.18
N ARG A 205 -17.19 9.56 -1.45
CA ARG A 205 -18.39 9.12 -2.20
C ARG A 205 -19.02 7.90 -1.57
N LEU A 206 -18.25 7.01 -0.95
CA LEU A 206 -18.72 5.84 -0.21
C LEU A 206 -19.13 6.14 1.24
N ARG A 207 -19.08 7.41 1.68
CA ARG A 207 -19.37 7.82 3.07
C ARG A 207 -18.47 7.12 4.09
N LEU A 208 -17.19 6.95 3.76
CA LEU A 208 -16.16 6.63 4.75
C LEU A 208 -15.83 7.88 5.57
N SER A 209 -15.38 7.68 6.80
CA SER A 209 -14.87 8.74 7.67
C SER A 209 -13.63 9.41 7.09
N ALA A 210 -13.27 10.59 7.61
CA ALA A 210 -12.06 11.30 7.18
C ALA A 210 -10.81 10.45 7.38
N ASP A 211 -10.66 9.82 8.55
CA ASP A 211 -9.51 8.97 8.87
C ASP A 211 -9.39 7.75 7.93
N GLU A 212 -10.51 7.14 7.56
CA GLU A 212 -10.52 6.03 6.59
C GLU A 212 -10.17 6.50 5.17
N ALA A 213 -10.68 7.67 4.77
CA ALA A 213 -10.34 8.27 3.48
C ALA A 213 -8.85 8.62 3.40
N ASP A 214 -8.30 9.17 4.48
CA ASP A 214 -6.88 9.50 4.61
C ASP A 214 -6.01 8.23 4.63
N PHE A 215 -6.47 7.16 5.28
CA PHE A 215 -5.79 5.87 5.25
C PHE A 215 -5.72 5.30 3.82
N VAL A 216 -6.85 5.23 3.11
CA VAL A 216 -6.91 4.71 1.74
C VAL A 216 -6.06 5.56 0.80
N ALA A 217 -6.22 6.89 0.87
CA ALA A 217 -5.46 7.82 0.03
C ALA A 217 -3.95 7.78 0.34
N GLY A 218 -3.57 7.64 1.61
CA GLY A 218 -2.17 7.49 2.04
C GLY A 218 -1.54 6.22 1.49
N VAL A 219 -2.23 5.09 1.57
CA VAL A 219 -1.73 3.82 0.97
C VAL A 219 -1.52 3.99 -0.53
N VAL A 220 -2.48 4.58 -1.24
CA VAL A 220 -2.37 4.84 -2.69
C VAL A 220 -1.24 5.83 -3.00
N ARG A 221 -1.09 6.92 -2.25
CA ARG A 221 -0.02 7.91 -2.48
C ARG A 221 1.37 7.29 -2.40
N HIS A 222 1.57 6.35 -1.48
CA HIS A 222 2.89 5.83 -1.14
C HIS A 222 3.17 4.43 -1.72
N HIS A 223 2.27 3.84 -2.51
CA HIS A 223 2.38 2.44 -2.95
C HIS A 223 3.68 2.09 -3.70
N MET A 224 4.28 3.04 -4.44
CA MET A 224 5.55 2.86 -5.14
C MET A 224 6.80 3.00 -4.24
N ARG A 225 6.67 3.48 -2.99
CA ARG A 225 7.82 3.80 -2.13
C ARG A 225 8.74 2.60 -1.89
N PRO A 226 8.26 1.38 -1.57
CA PRO A 226 9.14 0.23 -1.42
C PRO A 226 9.90 -0.16 -2.71
N GLU A 227 9.33 0.13 -3.90
CA GLU A 227 10.02 -0.08 -5.18
C GLU A 227 11.24 0.81 -5.32
N THR A 228 11.11 2.08 -4.95
CA THR A 228 12.22 3.03 -5.02
C THR A 228 13.37 2.66 -4.07
N LEU A 229 13.07 1.98 -2.96
CA LEU A 229 14.07 1.49 -2.00
C LEU A 229 14.81 0.23 -2.49
N GLN A 230 14.19 -0.56 -3.38
CA GLN A 230 14.80 -1.78 -3.92
C GLN A 230 15.99 -1.47 -4.84
N ALA A 231 16.06 -0.27 -5.42
CA ALA A 231 17.21 0.17 -6.21
C ALA A 231 18.49 0.30 -5.38
N ALA A 232 18.39 0.38 -4.05
CA ALA A 232 19.53 0.42 -3.15
C ALA A 232 20.01 -0.98 -2.77
N ALA A 233 21.30 -1.12 -2.45
CA ALA A 233 21.88 -2.40 -2.02
C ALA A 233 21.26 -2.93 -0.71
N ALA A 234 20.84 -2.04 0.19
CA ALA A 234 20.16 -2.36 1.44
C ALA A 234 19.33 -1.17 1.94
N VAL A 235 18.25 -1.45 2.68
CA VAL A 235 17.48 -0.42 3.38
C VAL A 235 18.26 0.00 4.63
N THR A 236 18.75 1.23 4.64
CA THR A 236 19.43 1.80 5.82
C THR A 236 18.41 2.27 6.87
N PRO A 237 18.81 2.42 8.15
CA PRO A 237 17.91 2.97 9.17
C PRO A 237 17.37 4.35 8.82
N ARG A 238 18.18 5.24 8.24
CA ARG A 238 17.71 6.55 7.73
C ARG A 238 16.69 6.41 6.60
N ALA A 239 16.88 5.47 5.68
CA ALA A 239 15.92 5.22 4.62
C ALA A 239 14.59 4.68 5.19
N ALA A 240 14.64 3.79 6.18
CA ALA A 240 13.47 3.30 6.90
C ALA A 240 12.76 4.43 7.69
N TYR A 241 13.50 5.27 8.40
CA TYR A 241 12.95 6.45 9.08
C TYR A 241 12.22 7.38 8.10
N ARG A 242 12.87 7.76 6.99
CA ARG A 242 12.24 8.58 5.94
C ARG A 242 11.00 7.90 5.34
N PHE A 243 11.03 6.57 5.18
CA PHE A 243 9.88 5.81 4.71
C PHE A 243 8.69 5.97 5.66
N PHE A 244 8.86 5.71 6.95
CA PHE A 244 7.75 5.78 7.92
C PHE A 244 7.34 7.21 8.26
N ARG A 245 8.27 8.17 8.26
CA ARG A 245 7.95 9.59 8.39
C ARG A 245 7.01 10.04 7.27
N ASP A 246 7.34 9.68 6.02
CA ASP A 246 6.56 10.10 4.87
C ASP A 246 5.22 9.34 4.77
N CYS A 247 5.21 8.04 5.11
CA CYS A 247 3.99 7.21 5.05
C CYS A 247 3.08 7.38 6.29
N GLY A 248 3.61 7.83 7.43
CA GLY A 248 2.89 7.85 8.68
C GLY A 248 2.27 6.48 9.05
N PRO A 249 0.98 6.45 9.47
CA PRO A 249 0.35 5.24 9.99
C PRO A 249 0.07 4.16 8.91
N VAL A 250 0.19 4.49 7.62
CA VAL A 250 -0.09 3.53 6.54
C VAL A 250 1.13 2.72 6.11
N GLY A 251 2.32 2.97 6.68
CA GLY A 251 3.59 2.40 6.22
C GLY A 251 3.57 0.86 6.10
N VAL A 252 2.98 0.15 7.06
CA VAL A 252 2.87 -1.32 7.00
C VAL A 252 1.94 -1.78 5.87
N ALA A 253 0.80 -1.09 5.68
CA ALA A 253 -0.13 -1.37 4.58
C ALA A 253 0.52 -1.14 3.20
N VAL A 254 1.35 -0.10 3.08
CA VAL A 254 2.13 0.19 1.86
C VAL A 254 3.12 -0.93 1.56
N ILE A 255 3.80 -1.47 2.57
CA ILE A 255 4.73 -2.61 2.40
C ILE A 255 3.99 -3.81 1.81
N LEU A 256 2.85 -4.19 2.40
CA LEU A 256 2.05 -5.33 1.97
C LEU A 256 1.50 -5.13 0.55
N LEU A 257 0.97 -3.95 0.25
CA LEU A 257 0.50 -3.61 -1.10
C LEU A 257 1.63 -3.71 -2.13
N SER A 258 2.84 -3.27 -1.79
CA SER A 258 3.97 -3.31 -2.72
C SER A 258 4.42 -4.73 -3.09
N LEU A 259 4.24 -5.70 -2.18
CA LEU A 259 4.49 -7.12 -2.46
C LEU A 259 3.41 -7.66 -3.40
N ALA A 260 2.14 -7.38 -3.11
CA ALA A 260 1.02 -7.79 -3.95
C ALA A 260 1.07 -7.17 -5.36
N ASP A 261 1.47 -5.90 -5.46
CA ASP A 261 1.67 -5.19 -6.72
C ASP A 261 2.74 -5.88 -7.58
N MET A 262 3.90 -6.18 -6.99
CA MET A 262 4.95 -6.93 -7.69
C MET A 262 4.44 -8.27 -8.22
N LEU A 263 3.70 -9.04 -7.40
CA LEU A 263 3.12 -10.31 -7.84
C LEU A 263 2.07 -10.12 -8.94
N GLY A 264 1.30 -9.03 -8.89
CA GLY A 264 0.24 -8.72 -9.86
C GLY A 264 0.75 -8.28 -11.23
N LYS A 265 2.06 -8.01 -11.39
CA LYS A 265 2.69 -7.66 -12.68
C LYS A 265 2.89 -8.87 -13.59
N TYR A 266 2.93 -10.10 -13.04
CA TYR A 266 3.31 -11.30 -13.77
C TYR A 266 2.19 -12.36 -13.78
N ALA A 267 2.10 -13.13 -14.87
CA ALA A 267 1.21 -14.30 -14.96
C ALA A 267 1.86 -15.57 -14.35
N SER A 268 3.19 -15.59 -14.36
CA SER A 268 4.04 -16.60 -13.72
C SER A 268 4.74 -15.99 -12.50
N PRO A 269 5.45 -16.78 -11.68
CA PRO A 269 6.32 -16.22 -10.66
C PRO A 269 7.23 -15.10 -11.19
N PRO A 270 7.38 -13.98 -10.45
CA PRO A 270 8.34 -12.93 -10.79
C PRO A 270 9.78 -13.47 -10.85
N PRO A 271 10.70 -12.76 -11.53
CA PRO A 271 12.12 -13.10 -11.48
C PRO A 271 12.62 -13.23 -10.04
N GLN A 272 13.26 -14.36 -9.73
CA GLN A 272 13.61 -14.73 -8.35
C GLN A 272 14.43 -13.64 -7.63
N ALA A 273 15.39 -13.01 -8.33
CA ALA A 273 16.21 -11.95 -7.75
C ALA A 273 15.39 -10.68 -7.43
N GLU A 274 14.43 -10.33 -8.28
CA GLU A 274 13.55 -9.17 -8.04
C GLU A 274 12.60 -9.44 -6.87
N TRP A 275 12.03 -10.64 -6.78
CA TRP A 275 11.17 -11.04 -5.67
C TRP A 275 11.94 -11.08 -4.35
N ALA A 276 13.08 -11.77 -4.31
CA ALA A 276 13.90 -11.86 -3.11
C ALA A 276 14.40 -10.48 -2.64
N GLY A 277 14.71 -9.59 -3.58
CA GLY A 277 15.05 -8.19 -3.28
C GLY A 277 13.88 -7.45 -2.64
N ARG A 278 12.68 -7.56 -3.22
CA ARG A 278 11.47 -6.89 -2.70
C ARG A 278 11.04 -7.43 -1.33
N VAL A 279 11.06 -8.74 -1.13
CA VAL A 279 10.83 -9.38 0.18
C VAL A 279 11.90 -8.93 1.19
N GLY A 280 13.15 -8.73 0.74
CA GLY A 280 14.22 -8.18 1.56
C GLY A 280 13.93 -6.76 2.06
N VAL A 281 13.47 -5.87 1.16
CA VAL A 281 13.03 -4.51 1.52
C VAL A 281 11.87 -4.56 2.52
N ALA A 282 10.85 -5.38 2.23
CA ALA A 282 9.72 -5.56 3.13
C ALA A 282 10.16 -6.04 4.51
N ARG A 283 11.04 -7.04 4.59
CA ARG A 283 11.58 -7.55 5.85
C ARG A 283 12.28 -6.46 6.66
N SER A 284 13.12 -5.64 6.02
CA SER A 284 13.84 -4.55 6.70
C SER A 284 12.90 -3.45 7.19
N LEU A 285 11.87 -3.11 6.43
CA LEU A 285 10.89 -2.10 6.85
C LEU A 285 9.97 -2.62 7.96
N LEU A 286 9.56 -3.89 7.92
CA LEU A 286 8.77 -4.51 9.00
C LEU A 286 9.60 -4.68 10.28
N GLU A 287 10.90 -4.97 10.16
CA GLU A 287 11.84 -4.97 11.28
C GLU A 287 11.91 -3.58 11.93
N ALA A 288 12.02 -2.53 11.12
CA ALA A 288 11.97 -1.16 11.62
C ALA A 288 10.63 -0.85 12.33
N ALA A 289 9.50 -1.27 11.75
CA ALA A 289 8.17 -1.03 12.29
C ALA A 289 7.89 -1.73 13.61
N PHE A 290 8.24 -3.01 13.73
CA PHE A 290 7.77 -3.87 14.82
C PHE A 290 8.84 -4.21 15.85
N GLU A 291 10.13 -4.15 15.49
CA GLU A 291 11.23 -4.52 16.39
C GLU A 291 12.07 -3.31 16.79
N GLN A 292 12.02 -2.20 16.03
CA GLN A 292 12.88 -1.03 16.22
C GLN A 292 12.10 0.28 16.19
N GLU A 293 10.80 0.24 16.52
CA GLU A 293 9.88 1.38 16.37
C GLU A 293 10.40 2.64 17.05
N SER A 294 10.71 2.55 18.35
CA SER A 294 11.19 3.68 19.16
C SER A 294 12.59 4.16 18.81
N ARG A 295 13.32 3.46 17.94
CA ARG A 295 14.67 3.82 17.50
C ARG A 295 14.66 4.40 16.09
N VAL A 296 13.94 3.74 15.17
CA VAL A 296 13.99 4.02 13.72
C VAL A 296 12.75 4.73 13.23
N VAL A 297 11.56 4.40 13.73
CA VAL A 297 10.30 4.94 13.21
C VAL A 297 9.90 6.21 13.95
N ASN A 298 9.96 6.16 15.29
CA ASN A 298 9.62 7.25 16.17
C ASN A 298 10.73 7.42 17.24
N PRO A 299 11.92 7.89 16.83
CA PRO A 299 13.00 8.15 17.77
C PRO A 299 12.54 9.16 18.85
N PRO A 300 12.94 8.97 20.12
CA PRO A 300 12.54 9.86 21.20
C PRO A 300 13.06 11.27 20.93
N ARG A 301 12.29 12.28 21.34
CA ARG A 301 12.69 13.68 21.19
C ARG A 301 13.82 14.00 22.18
N LEU A 302 15.05 14.10 21.69
CA LEU A 302 16.21 14.50 22.51
C LEU A 302 16.32 16.02 22.70
N LEU A 303 15.91 16.78 21.68
CA LEU A 303 15.84 18.24 21.71
C LEU A 303 14.50 18.74 21.17
N ASP A 304 14.04 19.87 21.71
CA ASP A 304 12.93 20.64 21.17
C ASP A 304 13.40 21.89 20.40
N GLY A 305 12.42 22.66 19.90
CA GLY A 305 12.72 23.89 19.16
C GLY A 305 13.38 24.93 20.05
N ASP A 306 12.98 25.01 21.32
CA ASP A 306 13.51 25.97 22.29
C ASP A 306 14.95 25.60 22.67
N ASP A 307 15.24 24.31 22.87
CA ASP A 307 16.59 23.78 23.07
C ASP A 307 17.52 24.21 21.92
N VAL A 308 17.09 24.03 20.67
CA VAL A 308 17.89 24.39 19.48
C VAL A 308 18.06 25.90 19.35
N MET A 309 16.99 26.67 19.55
CA MET A 309 17.02 28.14 19.49
C MET A 309 17.95 28.72 20.55
N HIS A 310 17.86 28.25 21.81
CA HIS A 310 18.75 28.69 22.88
C HIS A 310 20.20 28.25 22.64
N ALA A 311 20.44 27.01 22.21
CA ALA A 311 21.79 26.49 22.01
C ALA A 311 22.56 27.18 20.88
N LEU A 312 21.86 27.64 19.84
CA LEU A 312 22.45 28.22 18.63
C LEU A 312 22.15 29.71 18.47
N SER A 313 21.42 30.32 19.42
CA SER A 313 20.92 31.71 19.32
C SER A 313 20.13 31.97 18.02
N LEU A 314 19.34 30.99 17.58
CA LEU A 314 18.50 31.09 16.39
C LEU A 314 17.13 31.66 16.72
N VAL A 315 16.52 32.34 15.75
CA VAL A 315 15.11 32.77 15.81
C VAL A 315 14.18 31.66 15.31
N PRO A 316 12.89 31.66 15.71
CA PRO A 316 11.91 30.71 15.18
C PRO A 316 11.83 30.76 13.66
N GLY A 317 11.92 29.60 12.99
CA GLY A 317 11.81 29.52 11.54
C GLY A 317 12.12 28.13 10.97
N PRO A 318 12.00 27.95 9.63
CA PRO A 318 12.19 26.66 8.95
C PRO A 318 13.54 25.99 9.22
N ALA A 319 14.60 26.78 9.42
CA ALA A 319 15.94 26.28 9.70
C ALA A 319 16.01 25.46 11.01
N VAL A 320 15.24 25.83 12.03
CA VAL A 320 15.15 25.07 13.30
C VAL A 320 14.51 23.71 13.04
N GLY A 321 13.43 23.67 12.23
CA GLY A 321 12.78 22.43 11.83
C GLY A 321 13.70 21.51 11.02
N GLU A 322 14.49 22.06 10.10
CA GLU A 322 15.47 21.30 9.32
C GLU A 322 16.57 20.68 10.20
N LEU A 323 17.08 21.42 11.19
CA LEU A 323 18.05 20.91 12.15
C LEU A 323 17.48 19.78 13.01
N LEU A 324 16.26 19.95 13.52
CA LEU A 324 15.56 18.90 14.28
C LEU A 324 15.32 17.65 13.43
N GLU A 325 15.02 17.82 12.14
CA GLU A 325 14.80 16.70 11.24
C GLU A 325 16.10 15.94 10.95
N ARG A 326 17.20 16.66 10.68
CA ARG A 326 18.54 16.06 10.54
C ARG A 326 18.97 15.32 11.79
N LEU A 327 18.66 15.87 12.97
CA LEU A 327 18.91 15.21 14.24
C LEU A 327 18.14 13.88 14.35
N ARG A 328 16.85 13.85 14.01
CA ARG A 328 16.07 12.60 14.01
C ARG A 328 16.60 11.56 13.04
N GLU A 329 17.07 11.98 11.86
CA GLU A 329 17.74 11.07 10.92
C GLU A 329 19.00 10.45 11.54
N ALA A 330 19.83 11.25 12.20
CA ALA A 330 21.04 10.78 12.88
C ALA A 330 20.71 9.86 14.08
N GLN A 331 19.61 10.12 14.80
CA GLN A 331 19.11 9.24 15.85
C GLN A 331 18.68 7.88 15.29
N ALA A 332 17.95 7.86 14.18
CA ALA A 332 17.53 6.61 13.53
C ALA A 332 18.73 5.77 13.07
N GLU A 333 19.82 6.40 12.65
CA GLU A 333 21.09 5.75 12.32
C GLU A 333 21.85 5.24 13.56
N GLY A 334 21.45 5.64 14.76
CA GLY A 334 22.14 5.32 16.02
C GLY A 334 23.37 6.19 16.27
N GLY A 335 23.58 7.25 15.49
CA GLY A 335 24.70 8.18 15.65
C GLY A 335 24.51 9.20 16.77
N VAL A 336 23.26 9.37 17.26
CA VAL A 336 22.92 10.27 18.37
C VAL A 336 21.90 9.59 19.28
N THR A 337 22.21 9.45 20.56
CA THR A 337 21.39 8.73 21.54
C THR A 337 21.13 9.53 22.82
N THR A 338 21.91 10.57 23.09
CA THR A 338 21.82 11.41 24.30
C THR A 338 21.54 12.87 23.97
N LYS A 339 21.06 13.63 24.96
CA LYS A 339 20.81 15.07 24.81
C LYS A 339 22.11 15.84 24.54
N GLU A 340 23.20 15.42 25.16
CA GLU A 340 24.55 15.99 24.99
C GLU A 340 25.06 15.78 23.56
N GLU A 341 24.96 14.56 23.02
CA GLU A 341 25.30 14.25 21.63
C GLU A 341 24.42 15.04 20.65
N ALA A 342 23.13 15.20 20.96
CA ALA A 342 22.22 15.97 20.13
C ALA A 342 22.61 17.45 20.06
N LEU A 343 23.00 18.06 21.19
CA LEU A 343 23.49 19.44 21.23
C LEU A 343 24.80 19.60 20.44
N ALA A 344 25.72 18.64 20.54
CA ALA A 344 26.96 18.65 19.77
C ALA A 344 26.67 18.53 18.26
N PHE A 345 25.73 17.64 17.89
CA PHE A 345 25.33 17.42 16.50
C PHE A 345 24.75 18.69 15.85
N VAL A 346 23.81 19.37 16.51
CA VAL A 346 23.18 20.57 15.94
C VAL A 346 24.16 21.74 15.79
N ARG A 347 25.14 21.89 16.71
CA ARG A 347 26.24 22.87 16.59
C ARG A 347 27.15 22.58 15.40
N ALA A 348 27.56 21.32 15.24
CA ALA A 348 28.40 20.91 14.11
C ALA A 348 27.71 21.15 12.75
N CYS A 349 26.39 20.99 12.69
CA CYS A 349 25.60 21.24 11.48
C CYS A 349 25.60 22.71 11.04
N THR A 350 25.74 23.67 11.96
CA THR A 350 25.78 25.11 11.67
C THR A 350 27.17 25.64 11.37
N GLU A 351 28.22 24.99 11.89
CA GLU A 351 29.62 25.39 11.72
C GLU A 351 30.24 24.88 10.40
N GLY A 352 29.48 24.17 9.56
CA GLY A 352 29.93 23.69 8.25
C GLY A 352 30.77 22.40 8.29
N SER A 353 30.87 21.73 9.43
CA SER A 353 31.63 20.48 9.58
C SER A 353 30.66 19.30 9.75
N ALA A 354 30.27 18.65 8.64
CA ALA A 354 29.64 17.34 8.73
C ALA A 354 30.66 16.34 9.32
N PRO A 355 30.31 15.51 10.32
CA PRO A 355 31.19 14.44 10.76
C PRO A 355 31.39 13.48 9.59
N ALA A 356 32.66 13.24 9.24
CA ALA A 356 33.06 12.38 8.15
C ALA A 356 32.51 10.97 8.37
N ASP A 357 31.84 10.46 7.32
CA ASP A 357 31.44 9.08 7.13
C ASP A 357 32.63 8.14 7.40
N SER A 358 32.68 7.57 8.61
CA SER A 358 33.73 6.66 9.04
C SER A 358 33.46 5.27 8.45
N ARG A 359 33.65 5.15 7.13
CA ARG A 359 33.87 3.89 6.39
C ARG A 359 34.19 4.22 4.92
N ARG A 360 35.39 4.72 4.67
CA ARG A 360 36.05 4.50 3.38
C ARG A 360 37.24 3.57 3.56
N ASP A 361 36.94 2.37 3.11
CA ASP A 361 37.79 1.24 2.80
C ASP A 361 39.15 1.65 2.19
N MET A 362 40.21 1.13 2.81
CA MET A 362 41.59 1.20 2.34
C MET A 362 41.79 0.14 1.26
N GLY A 363 41.65 0.53 -0.01
CA GLY A 363 42.11 -0.29 -1.14
C GLY A 363 43.63 -0.07 -1.39
N PRO A 364 44.45 -1.12 -1.53
CA PRO A 364 45.88 -0.98 -1.68
C PRO A 364 46.26 -0.47 -3.07
N GLY A 365 47.34 0.32 -3.09
CA GLY A 365 47.88 0.96 -4.28
C GLY A 365 48.36 -0.01 -5.35
N ARG A 366 48.24 0.47 -6.60
CA ARG A 366 48.96 -0.07 -7.75
C ARG A 366 50.46 0.19 -7.62
N GLN A 367 51.27 -0.86 -7.77
CA GLN A 367 52.60 -0.81 -8.37
C GLN A 367 52.74 -2.07 -9.25
N GLY A 368 53.26 -1.89 -10.47
CA GLY A 368 53.55 -2.96 -11.43
C GLY A 368 52.69 -2.90 -12.68
#